data_AF-A0A9X3F856-F1
#
_entry.id   AF-A0A9X3F856-F1
#
_cell.length_a   1.000
_cell.length_b   1.000
_cell.length_c   1.000
_cell.angle_alpha   90.00
_cell.angle_beta   90.00
_cell.angle_gamma   90.00
#
_symmetry.space_group_name_H-M   'P 1'
#
loop_
_entity.id
_entity.type
_entity.pdbx_description
1 polymer ?
#
loop_
_entity_poly.entity_id
_entity_poly.type
_entity_poly.pdbx_seq_one_letter_code
_entity_poly.pdbx_strand_id
1 'polypeptide(L)'
;MSQSASLPDIYFTDIDVRLNEGKWESLCSDGAGAPTSAIVVPGYFDLATADWRPGEQGELAFACRGTAAGKCLEWGYRMWAKHGGVSLADHYRACTRMVRADYCGTNVPHTENGTPIDISDGLSPAILAPETDWQIEAKWGPHGAVCLNQPRKLEHTRAAVVAECEAAGRGKLPKCVDDDPGEHGGLLVSQAEPS
;
A
#
# COMPACT_ATOMS: atom_id res chain seq x y z
N MET A 1 10.52 -21.90 -5.45
CA MET A 1 10.24 -21.01 -4.32
C MET A 1 11.55 -20.58 -3.69
N SER A 2 11.73 -19.29 -3.40
CA SER A 2 12.92 -18.73 -2.75
C SER A 2 12.51 -17.89 -1.55
N GLN A 3 13.30 -17.89 -0.48
CA GLN A 3 13.02 -17.12 0.73
C GLN A 3 13.58 -15.69 0.58
N SER A 4 12.90 -14.69 1.16
CA SER A 4 13.47 -13.35 1.28
C SER A 4 14.68 -13.36 2.22
N ALA A 5 15.74 -12.65 1.83
CA ALA A 5 16.95 -12.53 2.63
C ALA A 5 16.77 -11.67 3.89
N SER A 6 15.81 -10.74 3.89
CA SER A 6 15.54 -9.81 4.99
C SER A 6 14.32 -10.19 5.83
N LEU A 7 13.37 -10.93 5.27
CA LEU A 7 12.10 -11.28 5.91
C LEU A 7 11.88 -12.80 5.82
N PRO A 8 12.31 -13.59 6.81
CA PRO A 8 12.38 -15.06 6.70
C PRO A 8 11.02 -15.75 6.58
N ASP A 9 9.91 -15.05 6.82
CA ASP A 9 8.54 -15.55 6.65
C ASP A 9 7.92 -15.14 5.29
N ILE A 10 8.70 -14.52 4.40
CA ILE A 10 8.31 -14.24 3.01
C ILE A 10 9.02 -15.19 2.06
N TYR A 11 8.21 -15.79 1.19
CA TYR A 11 8.68 -16.67 0.11
C TYR A 11 8.14 -16.19 -1.24
N PHE A 12 9.02 -16.20 -2.23
CA PHE A 12 8.73 -15.85 -3.61
C PHE A 12 8.51 -17.11 -4.44
N THR A 13 7.50 -17.09 -5.30
CA THR A 13 7.23 -18.17 -6.24
C THR A 13 6.82 -17.61 -7.58
N ASP A 14 7.37 -18.14 -8.66
CA ASP A 14 6.89 -17.86 -10.01
C ASP A 14 5.64 -18.69 -10.24
N ILE A 15 4.62 -18.08 -10.85
CA ILE A 15 3.34 -18.73 -11.11
C ILE A 15 2.96 -18.38 -12.53
N ASP A 16 2.80 -19.41 -13.35
CA ASP A 16 2.21 -19.27 -14.67
C ASP A 16 0.75 -19.70 -14.63
N VAL A 17 -0.09 -18.96 -15.35
CA VAL A 17 -1.51 -19.26 -15.54
C VAL A 17 -1.81 -19.39 -17.03
N ARG A 18 -2.77 -20.26 -17.33
CA ARG A 18 -3.25 -20.48 -18.69
C ARG A 18 -4.53 -19.70 -18.91
N LEU A 19 -4.41 -18.51 -19.47
CA LEU A 19 -5.56 -17.63 -19.75
C LEU A 19 -6.23 -17.93 -21.10
N ASN A 20 -5.51 -18.57 -22.02
CA ASN A 20 -6.00 -18.96 -23.35
C ASN A 20 -5.54 -20.39 -23.72
N GLU A 21 -6.17 -21.01 -24.71
CA GLU A 21 -5.75 -22.33 -25.20
C GLU A 21 -4.27 -22.30 -25.66
N GLY A 22 -3.47 -23.20 -25.10
CA GLY A 22 -2.09 -23.44 -25.55
C GLY A 22 -1.03 -22.43 -25.10
N LYS A 23 -1.37 -21.34 -24.40
CA LYS A 23 -0.39 -20.33 -23.93
C LYS A 23 -0.40 -20.18 -22.41
N TRP A 24 0.76 -20.43 -21.80
CA TRP A 24 1.04 -20.11 -20.41
C TRP A 24 1.69 -18.72 -20.33
N GLU A 25 1.23 -17.92 -19.39
CA GLU A 25 1.75 -16.57 -19.13
C GLU A 25 1.95 -16.41 -17.62
N SER A 26 2.94 -15.61 -17.22
CA SER A 26 3.13 -15.30 -15.80
C SER A 26 1.88 -14.64 -15.24
N LEU A 27 1.40 -15.12 -14.10
CA LEU A 27 0.33 -14.49 -13.33
C LEU A 27 0.72 -13.07 -12.90
N CYS A 28 2.01 -12.88 -12.59
CA CYS A 28 2.53 -11.65 -12.03
C CYS A 28 3.47 -10.94 -13.01
N SER A 29 3.20 -9.65 -13.21
CA SER A 29 4.07 -8.73 -13.91
C SER A 29 4.39 -7.53 -13.02
N ASP A 30 5.59 -6.99 -13.17
CA ASP A 30 5.99 -5.76 -12.50
C ASP A 30 5.36 -4.51 -13.14
N GLY A 31 5.71 -3.33 -12.62
CA GLY A 31 5.18 -2.07 -13.13
C GLY A 31 5.54 -1.72 -14.58
N ALA A 32 6.53 -2.41 -15.16
CA ALA A 32 6.93 -2.29 -16.56
C ALA A 32 6.35 -3.40 -17.45
N GLY A 33 5.56 -4.32 -16.87
CA GLY A 33 4.95 -5.45 -17.57
C GLY A 33 5.86 -6.68 -17.70
N ALA A 34 7.05 -6.67 -17.11
CA ALA A 34 7.95 -7.83 -17.14
C ALA A 34 7.51 -8.89 -16.11
N PRO A 35 7.62 -10.19 -16.41
CA PRO A 35 7.29 -11.25 -15.46
C PRO A 35 8.04 -11.10 -14.13
N THR A 36 7.33 -11.34 -13.02
CA THR A 36 7.90 -11.29 -11.67
C THR A 36 7.26 -12.34 -10.78
N SER A 37 7.90 -12.65 -9.65
CA SER A 37 7.38 -13.63 -8.70
C SER A 37 6.18 -13.08 -7.90
N ALA A 38 5.41 -14.00 -7.33
CA ALA A 38 4.37 -13.73 -6.34
C ALA A 38 4.84 -14.05 -4.92
N ILE A 39 4.25 -13.38 -3.94
CA ILE A 39 4.23 -13.80 -2.54
C ILE A 39 2.86 -14.45 -2.28
N VAL A 40 2.85 -15.68 -1.76
CA VAL A 40 1.60 -16.36 -1.38
C VAL A 40 1.16 -15.84 -0.02
N VAL A 41 -0.05 -15.31 0.06
CA VAL A 41 -0.63 -14.77 1.29
C VAL A 41 -1.87 -15.56 1.69
N PRO A 42 -2.08 -15.84 2.99
CA PRO A 42 -3.33 -16.43 3.46
C PRO A 42 -4.46 -15.42 3.33
N GLY A 43 -5.68 -15.89 3.08
CA GLY A 43 -6.86 -15.05 2.86
C GLY A 43 -7.02 -14.57 1.42
N TYR A 44 -7.73 -13.47 1.24
CA TYR A 44 -8.07 -12.96 -0.08
C TYR A 44 -8.08 -11.43 -0.13
N PHE A 45 -7.96 -10.87 -1.33
CA PHE A 45 -8.18 -9.46 -1.60
C PHE A 45 -9.62 -9.25 -2.07
N ASP A 46 -10.37 -8.44 -1.35
CA ASP A 46 -11.73 -8.08 -1.71
C ASP A 46 -11.73 -7.23 -2.98
N LEU A 47 -12.47 -7.64 -4.00
CA LEU A 47 -12.41 -7.01 -5.33
C LEU A 47 -13.01 -5.60 -5.35
N ALA A 48 -13.97 -5.30 -4.47
CA ALA A 48 -14.62 -3.99 -4.42
C ALA A 48 -13.72 -2.97 -3.71
N THR A 49 -13.18 -3.36 -2.56
CA THR A 49 -12.42 -2.47 -1.68
C THR A 49 -10.91 -2.55 -1.90
N ALA A 50 -10.39 -3.63 -2.49
CA ALA A 50 -8.97 -4.00 -2.51
C ALA A 50 -8.34 -4.24 -1.11
N ASP A 51 -9.17 -4.36 -0.07
CA ASP A 51 -8.69 -4.74 1.26
C ASP A 51 -8.32 -6.23 1.29
N TRP A 52 -7.26 -6.54 2.01
CA TRP A 52 -7.04 -7.90 2.43
C TRP A 52 -8.00 -8.31 3.56
N ARG A 53 -8.53 -9.53 3.45
CA ARG A 53 -9.37 -10.19 4.44
C ARG A 53 -8.74 -11.53 4.85
N PRO A 54 -8.74 -11.87 6.16
CA PRO A 54 -8.34 -13.20 6.58
C PRO A 54 -9.28 -14.23 5.94
N GLY A 55 -8.71 -15.34 5.48
CA GLY A 55 -9.48 -16.49 5.00
C GLY A 55 -9.97 -17.32 6.17
N GLU A 56 -11.18 -17.85 6.06
CA GLU A 56 -11.77 -18.76 7.06
C GLU A 56 -11.68 -20.23 6.62
N GLN A 57 -11.40 -20.48 5.33
CA GLN A 57 -11.44 -21.80 4.70
C GLN A 57 -10.14 -22.16 3.97
N GLY A 58 -9.03 -21.50 4.35
CA GLY A 58 -7.73 -21.73 3.72
C GLY A 58 -7.60 -21.07 2.36
N GLU A 59 -8.35 -20.00 2.11
CA GLU A 59 -8.15 -19.15 0.93
C GLU A 59 -6.72 -18.66 0.86
N LEU A 60 -6.21 -18.58 -0.37
CA LEU A 60 -4.88 -18.05 -0.67
C LEU A 60 -5.04 -16.97 -1.73
N ALA A 61 -4.24 -15.91 -1.59
CA ALA A 61 -4.06 -14.91 -2.61
C ALA A 61 -2.59 -14.76 -2.98
N PHE A 62 -2.35 -14.11 -4.11
CA PHE A 62 -1.02 -13.89 -4.66
C PHE A 62 -0.76 -12.39 -4.71
N ALA A 63 0.20 -11.93 -3.92
CA ALA A 63 0.69 -10.56 -3.95
C ALA A 63 1.88 -10.50 -4.90
N CYS A 64 1.66 -10.02 -6.13
CA CYS A 64 2.72 -9.87 -7.12
C CYS A 64 3.76 -8.84 -6.66
N ARG A 65 5.05 -9.19 -6.79
CA ARG A 65 6.13 -8.26 -6.48
C ARG A 65 6.07 -7.03 -7.37
N GLY A 66 6.52 -5.88 -6.87
CA GLY A 66 6.44 -4.59 -7.58
C GLY A 66 5.05 -3.93 -7.57
N THR A 67 3.97 -4.66 -7.26
CA THR A 67 2.65 -4.07 -6.99
C THR A 67 2.56 -3.51 -5.57
N ALA A 68 1.50 -2.75 -5.26
CA ALA A 68 1.27 -2.25 -3.90
C ALA A 68 1.24 -3.36 -2.85
N ALA A 69 0.54 -4.46 -3.12
CA ALA A 69 0.46 -5.61 -2.21
C ALA A 69 1.85 -6.21 -1.93
N GLY A 70 2.63 -6.49 -2.99
CA GLY A 70 3.98 -7.04 -2.84
C GLY A 70 4.94 -6.09 -2.13
N LYS A 71 4.97 -4.81 -2.54
CA LYS A 71 5.82 -3.78 -1.92
C LYS A 71 5.59 -3.65 -0.42
N CYS A 72 4.32 -3.61 0.02
CA CYS A 72 3.99 -3.46 1.43
C CYS A 72 4.43 -4.66 2.29
N LEU A 73 4.39 -5.88 1.74
CA LEU A 73 4.94 -7.05 2.40
C LEU A 73 6.48 -6.98 2.46
N GLU A 74 7.12 -6.66 1.34
CA GLU A 74 8.59 -6.55 1.23
C GLU A 74 9.17 -5.42 2.08
N TRP A 75 8.42 -4.35 2.32
CA TRP A 75 8.77 -3.28 3.26
C TRP A 75 8.57 -3.64 4.72
N GLY A 76 7.97 -4.80 5.03
CA GLY A 76 7.87 -5.34 6.38
C GLY A 76 6.47 -5.28 7.00
N TYR A 77 5.50 -4.62 6.37
CA TYR A 77 4.11 -4.51 6.83
C TYR A 77 3.30 -5.78 6.55
N ARG A 78 3.78 -6.94 7.02
CA ARG A 78 3.13 -8.25 6.83
C ARG A 78 1.88 -8.36 7.69
N MET A 79 0.69 -8.57 7.09
CA MET A 79 -0.58 -8.54 7.83
C MET A 79 -0.71 -9.59 8.96
N TRP A 80 0.05 -10.69 8.87
CA TRP A 80 0.08 -11.75 9.89
C TRP A 80 1.07 -11.47 11.02
N ALA A 81 1.95 -10.48 10.86
CA ALA A 81 3.01 -10.21 11.81
C ALA A 81 2.58 -9.21 12.89
N LYS A 82 3.37 -9.22 13.97
CA LYS A 82 3.37 -8.15 14.97
C LYS A 82 4.75 -7.52 15.03
N HIS A 83 4.78 -6.22 15.32
CA HIS A 83 6.00 -5.45 15.51
C HIS A 83 5.85 -4.56 16.73
N GLY A 84 6.79 -4.62 17.68
CA GLY A 84 6.65 -3.90 18.96
C GLY A 84 5.37 -4.23 19.74
N GLY A 85 4.77 -5.41 19.51
CA GLY A 85 3.48 -5.81 20.10
C GLY A 85 2.23 -5.35 19.33
N VAL A 86 2.39 -4.49 18.32
CA VAL A 86 1.30 -3.97 17.47
C VAL A 86 1.07 -4.90 16.29
N SER A 87 -0.20 -5.15 15.93
CA SER A 87 -0.53 -5.90 14.70
C SER A 87 -0.28 -5.05 13.46
N LEU A 88 0.34 -5.63 12.43
CA LEU A 88 0.63 -4.95 11.18
C LEU A 88 -0.50 -5.07 10.15
N ALA A 89 -1.66 -5.64 10.49
CA ALA A 89 -2.79 -5.76 9.57
C ALA A 89 -3.30 -4.40 9.06
N ASP A 90 -3.46 -3.42 9.96
CA ASP A 90 -3.88 -2.06 9.56
C ASP A 90 -2.75 -1.27 8.90
N HIS A 91 -1.49 -1.53 9.26
CA HIS A 91 -0.33 -0.96 8.58
C HIS A 91 -0.23 -1.46 7.14
N TYR A 92 -0.51 -2.74 6.90
CA TYR A 92 -0.57 -3.30 5.56
C TYR A 92 -1.65 -2.60 4.71
N ARG A 93 -2.85 -2.41 5.28
CA ARG A 93 -3.94 -1.67 4.60
C ARG A 93 -3.56 -0.22 4.33
N ALA A 94 -3.03 0.49 5.32
CA ALA A 94 -2.55 1.86 5.15
C ALA A 94 -1.48 1.93 4.05
N CYS A 95 -0.55 0.99 4.03
CA CYS A 95 0.51 0.94 3.05
C CYS A 95 -0.04 0.72 1.63
N THR A 96 -0.96 -0.22 1.42
CA THR A 96 -1.49 -0.47 0.08
C THR A 96 -2.29 0.72 -0.45
N ARG A 97 -3.00 1.45 0.42
CA ARG A 97 -3.65 2.73 0.06
C ARG A 97 -2.61 3.79 -0.30
N MET A 98 -1.59 3.96 0.54
CA MET A 98 -0.50 4.93 0.35
C MET A 98 0.26 4.72 -0.96
N VAL A 99 0.65 3.48 -1.28
CA VAL A 99 1.38 3.17 -2.52
C VAL A 99 0.54 3.51 -3.75
N ARG A 100 -0.78 3.33 -3.66
CA ARG A 100 -1.73 3.63 -4.74
C ARG A 100 -2.22 5.08 -4.75
N ALA A 101 -1.79 5.90 -3.78
CA ALA A 101 -2.39 7.20 -3.50
C ALA A 101 -3.94 7.13 -3.44
N ASP A 102 -4.48 6.06 -2.88
CA ASP A 102 -5.92 5.88 -2.70
C ASP A 102 -6.38 6.67 -1.46
N TYR A 103 -6.38 8.00 -1.61
CA TYR A 103 -6.62 8.94 -0.52
C TYR A 103 -7.97 8.71 0.15
N CYS A 104 -8.99 8.33 -0.60
CA CYS A 104 -10.34 8.15 -0.06
C CYS A 104 -10.60 6.72 0.43
N GLY A 105 -9.71 5.76 0.14
CA GLY A 105 -9.93 4.35 0.46
C GLY A 105 -11.05 3.73 -0.37
N THR A 106 -11.29 4.25 -1.57
CA THR A 106 -12.39 3.88 -2.48
C THR A 106 -11.93 2.97 -3.61
N ASN A 107 -10.70 2.45 -3.52
CA ASN A 107 -10.05 1.64 -4.55
C ASN A 107 -9.78 2.43 -5.85
N VAL A 108 -9.69 3.77 -5.76
CA VAL A 108 -9.37 4.67 -6.88
C VAL A 108 -7.92 5.17 -6.71
N PRO A 109 -6.99 4.77 -7.58
CA PRO A 109 -5.61 5.23 -7.48
C PRO A 109 -5.46 6.67 -8.00
N HIS A 110 -4.58 7.44 -7.36
CA HIS A 110 -4.21 8.80 -7.76
C HIS A 110 -2.71 8.93 -8.03
N THR A 111 -2.13 7.85 -8.54
CA THR A 111 -0.71 7.72 -8.85
C THR A 111 -0.55 6.73 -9.99
N GLU A 112 0.63 6.74 -10.59
CA GLU A 112 1.04 5.80 -11.62
C GLU A 112 2.35 5.10 -11.24
N ASN A 113 2.67 4.02 -11.96
CA ASN A 113 3.92 3.30 -11.78
C ASN A 113 5.13 4.22 -11.99
N GLY A 114 6.16 4.03 -11.16
CA GLY A 114 7.38 4.84 -11.22
C GLY A 114 7.33 6.15 -10.45
N THR A 115 6.18 6.51 -9.86
CA THR A 115 6.08 7.70 -9.00
C THR A 115 6.86 7.49 -7.70
N PRO A 116 7.89 8.31 -7.41
CA PRO A 116 8.66 8.20 -6.18
C PRO A 116 7.84 8.61 -4.94
N ILE A 117 8.11 7.96 -3.82
CA ILE A 117 7.65 8.35 -2.48
C ILE A 117 8.72 8.02 -1.46
N ASP A 118 8.81 8.84 -0.42
CA ASP A 118 9.52 8.55 0.81
C ASP A 118 8.49 8.21 1.90
N ILE A 119 8.81 7.22 2.73
CA ILE A 119 7.84 6.55 3.61
C ILE A 119 8.41 6.45 5.00
N SER A 120 7.58 6.76 6.00
CA SER A 120 7.88 6.49 7.39
C SER A 120 6.67 5.99 8.15
N ASP A 121 6.89 5.47 9.35
CA ASP A 121 5.85 4.98 10.24
C ASP A 121 6.04 5.45 11.69
N GLY A 122 4.97 5.34 12.48
CA GLY A 122 4.95 5.69 13.91
C GLY A 122 5.27 4.53 14.86
N LEU A 123 5.79 3.40 14.38
CA LEU A 123 6.07 2.24 15.23
C LEU A 123 7.32 2.45 16.08
N SER A 124 7.46 1.64 17.14
CA SER A 124 8.63 1.64 18.01
C SER A 124 9.21 0.23 18.14
N PRO A 125 10.41 -0.05 17.59
CA PRO A 125 11.16 0.81 16.67
C PRO A 125 10.41 1.02 15.33
N ALA A 126 10.74 2.06 14.56
CA ALA A 126 10.17 2.25 13.23
C ALA A 126 10.58 1.10 12.29
N ILE A 127 9.71 0.71 11.36
CA ILE A 127 10.07 -0.20 10.27
C ILE A 127 10.77 0.60 9.16
N LEU A 128 10.21 1.75 8.79
CA LEU A 128 10.77 2.73 7.86
C LEU A 128 10.88 4.11 8.52
N ALA A 129 11.96 4.81 8.21
CA ALA A 129 12.21 6.18 8.62
C ALA A 129 12.39 7.06 7.38
N PRO A 130 12.11 8.38 7.47
CA PRO A 130 12.28 9.28 6.34
C PRO A 130 13.72 9.26 5.82
N GLU A 131 13.88 9.20 4.50
CA GLU A 131 15.18 9.22 3.82
C GLU A 131 15.43 10.52 3.04
N THR A 132 14.42 11.39 2.94
CA THR A 132 14.43 12.65 2.19
C THR A 132 13.98 13.84 3.05
N ASP A 133 14.16 15.06 2.53
CA ASP A 133 13.60 16.31 3.06
C ASP A 133 12.32 16.75 2.34
N TRP A 134 11.71 15.84 1.58
CA TRP A 134 10.48 16.10 0.84
C TRP A 134 9.33 16.47 1.78
N GLN A 135 8.39 17.25 1.27
CA GLN A 135 7.26 17.69 2.07
C GLN A 135 6.28 16.52 2.32
N ILE A 136 5.65 16.51 3.49
CA ILE A 136 4.58 15.56 3.79
C ILE A 136 3.47 15.73 2.76
N GLU A 137 3.20 14.65 2.04
CA GLU A 137 2.06 14.54 1.15
C GLU A 137 0.80 14.22 1.96
N ALA A 138 0.84 13.11 2.71
CA ALA A 138 -0.31 12.59 3.44
C ALA A 138 0.11 11.68 4.59
N LYS A 139 -0.78 11.54 5.57
CA LYS A 139 -0.71 10.48 6.59
C LYS A 139 -1.83 9.48 6.34
N TRP A 140 -1.57 8.21 6.61
CA TRP A 140 -2.38 7.09 6.11
C TRP A 140 -2.88 6.20 7.23
N GLY A 141 -4.17 5.93 7.22
CA GLY A 141 -4.82 4.91 8.03
C GLY A 141 -5.32 3.75 7.15
N PRO A 142 -5.95 2.72 7.76
CA PRO A 142 -6.41 1.53 7.03
C PRO A 142 -7.52 1.82 6.01
N HIS A 143 -8.13 3.00 6.05
CA HIS A 143 -9.25 3.40 5.22
C HIS A 143 -8.92 4.57 4.25
N GLY A 144 -7.64 4.79 3.96
CA GLY A 144 -7.16 5.91 3.13
C GLY A 144 -6.40 6.95 3.94
N ALA A 145 -6.22 8.13 3.36
CA ALA A 145 -5.56 9.24 4.01
C ALA A 145 -6.38 9.72 5.23
N VAL A 146 -5.70 10.08 6.32
CA VAL A 146 -6.30 10.75 7.48
C VAL A 146 -6.09 12.26 7.45
N CYS A 147 -5.08 12.70 6.69
CA CYS A 147 -4.85 14.08 6.30
C CYS A 147 -4.14 14.10 4.94
N LEU A 148 -4.28 15.20 4.21
CA LEU A 148 -3.70 15.37 2.87
C LEU A 148 -3.25 16.82 2.66
N ASN A 149 -2.00 16.99 2.25
CA ASN A 149 -1.39 18.26 1.88
C ASN A 149 -1.47 18.53 0.39
N GLN A 150 -0.47 18.12 -0.40
CA GLN A 150 -0.42 18.29 -1.86
C GLN A 150 -0.30 16.89 -2.47
N PRO A 151 -1.25 16.42 -3.28
CA PRO A 151 -1.12 15.15 -3.97
C PRO A 151 0.16 15.08 -4.81
N ARG A 152 0.84 13.92 -4.81
CA ARG A 152 2.10 13.74 -5.57
C ARG A 152 1.97 13.90 -7.09
N LYS A 153 0.76 13.81 -7.64
CA LYS A 153 0.47 14.06 -9.05
C LYS A 153 -0.29 15.37 -9.21
N LEU A 154 0.29 16.34 -9.93
CA LEU A 154 -0.24 17.70 -10.05
C LEU A 154 -1.57 17.77 -10.81
N GLU A 155 -1.90 16.77 -11.61
CA GLU A 155 -3.23 16.62 -12.22
C GLU A 155 -4.35 16.44 -11.19
N HIS A 156 -4.03 15.97 -9.98
CA HIS A 156 -4.96 15.85 -8.87
C HIS A 156 -4.78 17.03 -7.90
N THR A 157 -5.69 18.01 -7.96
CA THR A 157 -5.68 19.07 -6.95
C THR A 157 -6.18 18.53 -5.61
N ARG A 158 -5.62 19.04 -4.50
CA ARG A 158 -6.12 18.70 -3.16
C ARG A 158 -7.62 18.96 -3.00
N ALA A 159 -8.12 20.05 -3.57
CA ALA A 159 -9.55 20.40 -3.48
C ALA A 159 -10.43 19.34 -4.17
N ALA A 160 -10.01 18.84 -5.34
CA ALA A 160 -10.71 17.77 -6.05
C ALA A 160 -10.73 16.47 -5.24
N VAL A 161 -9.58 16.05 -4.71
CA VAL A 161 -9.48 14.82 -3.88
C VAL A 161 -10.33 14.95 -2.60
N VAL A 162 -10.31 16.11 -1.94
CA VAL A 162 -11.15 16.34 -0.76
C VAL A 162 -12.64 16.22 -1.10
N ALA A 163 -13.08 16.82 -2.21
CA ALA A 163 -14.47 16.73 -2.65
C ALA A 163 -14.87 15.29 -3.03
N GLU A 164 -13.97 14.52 -3.63
CA GLU A 164 -14.16 13.09 -3.89
C GLU A 164 -14.36 12.31 -2.59
N CYS A 165 -13.49 12.51 -1.59
CA CYS A 165 -13.60 11.80 -0.32
C CYS A 165 -14.89 12.18 0.44
N GLU A 166 -15.32 13.45 0.38
CA GLU A 166 -16.59 13.90 0.92
C GLU A 166 -17.77 13.22 0.21
N ALA A 167 -17.75 13.15 -1.13
CA ALA A 167 -18.78 12.46 -1.91
C ALA A 167 -18.84 10.95 -1.62
N ALA A 168 -17.70 10.34 -1.30
CA ALA A 168 -17.59 8.96 -0.85
C ALA A 168 -18.01 8.73 0.62
N GLY A 169 -18.42 9.77 1.34
CA GLY A 169 -18.84 9.68 2.74
C GLY A 169 -17.69 9.49 3.74
N ARG A 170 -16.43 9.75 3.33
CA ARG A 170 -15.24 9.69 4.20
C ARG A 170 -15.04 10.95 5.03
N GLY A 171 -15.76 12.02 4.68
CA GLY A 171 -15.62 13.33 5.29
C GLY A 171 -14.45 14.13 4.71
N LYS A 172 -14.26 15.33 5.25
CA LYS A 172 -13.26 16.27 4.78
C LYS A 172 -11.87 15.89 5.28
N LEU A 173 -10.91 15.70 4.36
CA LEU A 173 -9.51 15.51 4.76
C LEU A 173 -8.90 16.83 5.27
N PRO A 174 -8.39 16.88 6.52
CA PRO A 174 -7.62 18.00 7.02
C PRO A 174 -6.25 18.10 6.33
N LYS A 175 -5.54 19.21 6.56
CA LYS A 175 -4.10 19.34 6.23
C LYS A 175 -3.30 18.61 7.31
N CYS A 176 -2.16 18.04 6.95
CA CYS A 176 -1.24 17.47 7.94
C CYS A 176 -0.39 18.60 8.51
N VAL A 177 -0.39 18.81 9.83
CA VAL A 177 0.19 20.02 10.44
C VAL A 177 1.53 19.82 11.15
N ASP A 178 1.91 18.58 11.43
CA ASP A 178 3.17 18.22 12.11
C ASP A 178 3.80 16.96 11.51
N ASP A 179 4.95 16.56 12.05
CA ASP A 179 5.69 15.38 11.63
C ASP A 179 5.32 14.11 12.42
N ASP A 180 4.34 14.16 13.33
CA ASP A 180 3.91 12.97 14.10
C ASP A 180 3.11 12.02 13.19
N PRO A 181 3.60 10.80 12.89
CA PRO A 181 2.85 9.84 12.08
C PRO A 181 1.45 9.54 12.63
N GLY A 182 1.26 9.68 13.95
CA GLY A 182 -0.01 9.43 14.65
C GLY A 182 -1.06 10.52 14.51
N GLU A 183 -0.75 11.68 13.92
CA GLU A 183 -1.71 12.77 13.73
C GLU A 183 -2.98 12.25 13.01
N HIS A 184 -4.15 12.61 13.54
CA HIS A 184 -5.45 12.16 13.05
C HIS A 184 -5.65 10.62 13.00
N GLY A 185 -4.81 9.86 13.74
CA GLY A 185 -4.84 8.39 13.73
C GLY A 185 -4.07 7.76 12.56
N GLY A 186 -3.09 8.49 12.01
CA GLY A 186 -2.19 7.97 10.99
C GLY A 186 -1.32 6.82 11.52
N LEU A 187 -0.95 5.93 10.61
CA LEU A 187 -0.03 4.81 10.85
C LEU A 187 1.25 4.96 10.04
N LEU A 188 1.13 5.49 8.82
CA LEU A 188 2.23 5.75 7.90
C LEU A 188 2.18 7.18 7.40
N VAL A 189 3.33 7.70 7.00
CA VAL A 189 3.46 9.00 6.33
C VAL A 189 4.07 8.76 4.96
N SER A 190 3.53 9.44 3.95
CA SER A 190 4.22 9.60 2.68
C SER A 190 4.70 11.04 2.52
N GLN A 191 5.93 11.17 2.05
CA GLN A 191 6.52 12.41 1.55
C GLN A 191 6.76 12.25 0.05
N ALA A 192 6.57 13.31 -0.71
CA ALA A 192 6.71 13.27 -2.16
C ALA A 192 7.06 14.64 -2.73
N GLU A 193 7.82 14.66 -3.82
CA GLU A 193 7.92 15.82 -4.72
C GLU A 193 6.77 15.79 -5.73
N PRO A 194 5.86 16.77 -5.73
CA PRO A 194 4.77 16.81 -6.68
C PRO A 194 5.27 16.97 -8.12
N SER A 195 4.78 16.12 -9.03
CA SER A 195 5.10 16.13 -10.47
C SER A 195 3.86 16.17 -11.34
#